data_AF-A0A354YUW8-F1
#
_entry.id   AF-A0A354YUW8-F1
#
_cell.length_a   1.000
_cell.length_b   1.000
_cell.length_c   1.000
_cell.angle_alpha   90.00
_cell.angle_beta   90.00
_cell.angle_gamma   90.00
#
_symmetry.space_group_name_H-M   'P 1'
#
loop_
_entity.id
_entity.type
_entity.pdbx_description
1 polymer ?
#
loop_
_entity_poly.entity_id
_entity_poly.type
_entity_poly.pdbx_seq_one_letter_code
_entity_poly.pdbx_strand_id
1 'polypeptide(L)'
;MGWEYESVLPPGTFESYFTNPYNNKILNVSIVYEHRFAFYYWMKWTSLQAINNPPVLISLDWHQDLVHPSEDEYEELKALNQNDYIKVGIYTAYKLSSLNHCQILAAAYLNLISDIYVLCKQKQDDYENDMFDFIDFLGNKHHVKYFYKIDEILACIKKENIESLYFD
;
A
#
# COMPACT_ATOMS: atom_id res chain seq x y z
N MET A 1 -10.11 15.01 25.48
CA MET A 1 -8.89 15.43 24.77
C MET A 1 -9.20 15.37 23.30
N GLY A 2 -9.41 16.53 22.66
CA GLY A 2 -9.64 16.60 21.23
C GLY A 2 -8.31 16.41 20.53
N TRP A 3 -8.20 15.35 19.74
CA TRP A 3 -7.12 15.23 18.76
C TRP A 3 -7.48 16.18 17.63
N GLU A 4 -6.89 17.37 17.61
CA GLU A 4 -6.78 18.11 16.35
C GLU A 4 -5.85 17.28 15.48
N TYR A 5 -6.43 16.39 14.66
CA TYR A 5 -5.71 15.76 13.56
C TYR A 5 -5.32 16.91 12.63
N GLU A 6 -4.06 17.31 12.69
CA GLU A 6 -3.50 18.23 11.73
C GLU A 6 -3.72 17.58 10.36
N SER A 7 -4.56 18.19 9.51
CA SER A 7 -4.85 17.71 8.17
C SER A 7 -3.63 17.98 7.28
N VAL A 8 -2.50 17.37 7.62
CA VAL A 8 -1.27 17.45 6.85
C VAL A 8 -1.47 16.57 5.64
N LEU A 9 -1.76 17.19 4.50
CA LEU A 9 -1.76 16.50 3.23
C LEU A 9 -0.38 16.69 2.59
N PRO A 10 0.28 15.60 2.15
CA PRO A 10 1.47 15.74 1.34
C PRO A 10 1.17 16.57 0.07
N PRO A 11 2.15 17.33 -0.43
CA PRO A 11 1.99 18.09 -1.66
C PRO A 11 1.52 17.22 -2.82
N GLY A 12 0.60 17.72 -3.64
CA GLY A 12 0.06 16.95 -4.76
C GLY A 12 -0.79 15.75 -4.31
N THR A 13 -1.49 15.88 -3.19
CA THR A 13 -2.47 14.88 -2.79
C THR A 13 -3.79 15.54 -2.38
N PHE A 14 -4.88 14.83 -2.61
CA PHE A 14 -6.22 15.23 -2.20
C PHE A 14 -6.89 14.07 -1.50
N GLU A 15 -7.70 14.35 -0.49
CA GLU A 15 -8.51 13.35 0.18
C GLU A 15 -9.98 13.73 0.14
N SER A 16 -10.83 12.72 0.10
CA SER A 16 -12.28 12.86 0.17
C SER A 16 -12.89 11.67 0.88
N TYR A 17 -14.11 11.87 1.37
CA TYR A 17 -14.82 10.92 2.19
C TYR A 17 -16.22 10.75 1.61
N PHE A 18 -16.55 9.54 1.19
CA PHE A 18 -17.85 9.23 0.59
C PHE A 18 -18.58 8.20 1.42
N THR A 19 -19.91 8.28 1.47
CA THR A 19 -20.71 7.19 2.02
C THR A 19 -20.91 6.14 0.94
N ASN A 20 -20.47 4.91 1.21
CA ASN A 20 -20.69 3.79 0.31
C ASN A 20 -22.19 3.47 0.23
N PRO A 21 -22.85 3.58 -0.94
CA PRO A 21 -24.29 3.38 -1.06
C PRO A 21 -24.74 1.94 -0.80
N TYR A 22 -23.84 0.97 -0.86
CA TYR A 22 -24.16 -0.44 -0.65
C TYR A 22 -24.26 -0.83 0.83
N ASN A 23 -23.42 -0.24 1.69
CA ASN A 23 -23.32 -0.64 3.11
C ASN A 23 -23.32 0.53 4.10
N ASN A 24 -23.48 1.77 3.63
CA ASN A 24 -23.46 3.02 4.40
C ASN A 24 -22.17 3.27 5.21
N LYS A 25 -21.08 2.55 4.92
CA LYS A 25 -19.77 2.82 5.54
C LYS A 25 -19.10 4.01 4.86
N ILE A 26 -18.27 4.73 5.61
CA ILE A 26 -17.41 5.78 5.05
C ILE A 26 -16.28 5.12 4.26
N LEU A 27 -16.09 5.57 3.03
CA LEU A 27 -15.02 5.18 2.13
C LEU A 27 -14.06 6.38 2.01
N ASN A 28 -12.81 6.16 2.44
CA ASN A 28 -11.74 7.15 2.31
C ASN A 28 -11.14 7.02 0.90
N VAL A 29 -11.09 8.11 0.16
CA VAL A 29 -10.50 8.14 -1.18
C VAL A 29 -9.42 9.19 -1.19
N SER A 30 -8.24 8.80 -1.66
CA SER A 30 -7.12 9.72 -1.87
C SER A 30 -6.71 9.72 -3.33
N ILE A 31 -6.45 10.91 -3.85
CA ILE A 31 -5.89 11.11 -5.18
C ILE A 31 -4.46 11.60 -4.98
N VAL A 32 -3.51 10.89 -5.58
CA VAL A 32 -2.09 11.20 -5.48
C VAL A 32 -1.53 11.51 -6.87
N TYR A 33 -0.69 12.53 -6.98
CA TYR A 33 0.00 12.85 -8.23
C TYR A 33 1.16 11.88 -8.52
N GLU A 34 1.87 11.46 -7.48
CA GLU A 34 2.93 10.45 -7.58
C GLU A 34 2.54 9.23 -6.77
N HIS A 35 2.64 8.04 -7.38
CA HIS A 35 2.18 6.78 -6.79
C HIS A 35 2.87 6.46 -5.47
N ARG A 36 4.12 6.88 -5.26
CA ARG A 36 4.79 6.77 -3.96
C ARG A 36 3.95 7.29 -2.78
N PHE A 37 3.10 8.30 -2.99
CA PHE A 37 2.24 8.83 -1.92
C PHE A 37 1.12 7.89 -1.50
N ALA A 38 0.86 6.80 -2.22
CA ALA A 38 0.03 5.71 -1.72
C ALA A 38 0.58 5.14 -0.40
N PHE A 39 1.91 5.05 -0.25
CA PHE A 39 2.57 4.64 1.00
C PHE A 39 2.14 5.50 2.19
N TYR A 40 2.11 6.83 2.01
CA TYR A 40 1.66 7.77 3.04
C TYR A 40 0.21 7.48 3.48
N TYR A 41 -0.68 7.24 2.52
CA TYR A 41 -2.09 6.99 2.81
C TYR A 41 -2.34 5.62 3.43
N TRP A 42 -1.65 4.56 3.00
CA TRP A 42 -1.74 3.25 3.66
C TRP A 42 -1.29 3.35 5.12
N MET A 43 -0.21 4.08 5.41
CA MET A 43 0.22 4.33 6.79
C MET A 43 -0.83 5.11 7.60
N LYS A 44 -1.33 6.22 7.04
CA LYS A 44 -2.38 7.05 7.66
C LYS A 44 -3.63 6.22 7.96
N TRP A 45 -4.15 5.47 6.99
CA TRP A 45 -5.37 4.69 7.16
C TRP A 45 -5.20 3.52 8.12
N THR A 46 -4.07 2.80 8.07
CA THR A 46 -3.83 1.66 8.96
C THR A 46 -3.79 2.11 10.42
N SER A 47 -3.18 3.28 10.71
CA SER A 47 -3.20 3.86 12.06
C SER A 47 -4.62 4.17 12.58
N LEU A 48 -5.54 4.57 11.68
CA LEU A 48 -6.90 4.98 12.01
C LEU A 48 -7.81 3.79 12.28
N GLN A 49 -7.49 2.62 11.74
CA GLN A 49 -8.40 1.47 11.81
C GLN A 49 -8.27 0.66 13.12
N ALA A 50 -7.20 0.83 13.91
CA ALA A 50 -6.94 0.05 15.14
C ALA A 50 -7.12 -1.48 14.97
N ILE A 51 -6.87 -2.00 13.76
CA ILE A 51 -7.02 -3.42 13.43
C ILE A 51 -5.68 -4.11 13.63
N ASN A 52 -5.69 -5.28 14.27
CA ASN A 52 -4.49 -6.11 14.48
C ASN A 52 -3.97 -6.78 13.20
N ASN A 53 -4.75 -6.74 12.11
CA ASN A 53 -4.42 -7.39 10.84
C ASN A 53 -4.51 -6.34 9.72
N PRO A 54 -3.43 -6.09 8.98
CA PRO A 54 -3.45 -5.07 7.95
C PRO A 54 -4.34 -5.46 6.76
N PRO A 55 -4.94 -4.48 6.07
CA PRO A 55 -5.80 -4.75 4.91
C PRO A 55 -5.04 -5.40 3.75
N VAL A 56 -5.75 -6.21 2.96
CA VAL A 56 -5.22 -6.73 1.69
C VAL A 56 -5.03 -5.57 0.71
N LEU A 57 -3.93 -5.55 -0.03
CA LEU A 57 -3.75 -4.60 -1.13
C LEU A 57 -4.17 -5.24 -2.46
N ILE A 58 -5.06 -4.57 -3.17
CA ILE A 58 -5.33 -4.82 -4.59
C ILE A 58 -4.91 -3.57 -5.35
N SER A 59 -3.89 -3.69 -6.20
CA SER A 59 -3.36 -2.58 -7.00
C SER A 59 -3.54 -2.83 -8.50
N LEU A 60 -3.97 -1.82 -9.24
CA LEU A 60 -4.11 -1.83 -10.70
C LEU A 60 -3.12 -0.85 -11.31
N ASP A 61 -1.97 -1.35 -11.73
CA ASP A 61 -0.88 -0.50 -12.23
C ASP A 61 -0.45 -0.86 -13.66
N TRP A 62 0.19 0.10 -14.32
CA TRP A 62 0.90 -0.13 -15.56
C TRP A 62 2.12 -1.04 -15.34
N HIS A 63 2.87 -0.82 -14.26
CA HIS A 63 4.02 -1.63 -13.85
C HIS A 63 3.69 -2.52 -12.63
N GLN A 64 4.66 -3.26 -12.09
CA GLN A 64 4.43 -4.10 -10.90
C GLN A 64 4.57 -3.33 -9.58
N ASP A 65 5.55 -2.41 -9.52
CA ASP A 65 5.94 -1.68 -8.30
C ASP A 65 6.26 -2.58 -7.09
N LEU A 66 6.83 -3.75 -7.39
CA LEU A 66 7.26 -4.77 -6.44
C LEU A 66 8.79 -4.83 -6.30
N VAL A 67 9.50 -3.72 -6.54
CA VAL A 67 10.94 -3.67 -6.30
C VAL A 67 11.18 -3.65 -4.79
N HIS A 68 12.05 -4.54 -4.31
CA HIS A 68 12.44 -4.56 -2.91
C HIS A 68 13.16 -3.25 -2.54
N PRO A 69 12.85 -2.64 -1.38
CA PRO A 69 13.71 -1.63 -0.79
C PRO A 69 15.15 -2.13 -0.69
N SER A 70 16.10 -1.22 -0.84
CA SER A 70 17.52 -1.46 -0.55
C SER A 70 17.76 -1.65 0.96
N GLU A 71 18.92 -2.18 1.34
CA GLU A 71 19.30 -2.37 2.76
C GLU A 71 19.20 -1.07 3.57
N ASP A 72 19.72 0.04 3.01
CA ASP A 72 19.63 1.36 3.66
C ASP A 72 18.17 1.84 3.79
N GLU A 73 17.34 1.61 2.77
CA GLU A 73 15.90 1.96 2.83
C GLU A 73 15.17 1.15 3.90
N TYR A 74 15.47 -0.14 4.07
CA TYR A 74 14.87 -0.96 5.14
C TYR A 74 15.19 -0.42 6.53
N GLU A 75 16.44 -0.03 6.79
CA GLU A 75 16.83 0.54 8.08
C GLU A 75 16.15 1.91 8.32
N GLU A 76 16.05 2.76 7.29
CA GLU A 76 15.30 4.02 7.40
C GLU A 76 13.79 3.79 7.63
N LEU A 77 13.18 2.81 6.95
CA LEU A 77 11.78 2.43 7.15
C LEU A 77 11.53 2.00 8.60
N LYS A 78 12.40 1.14 9.14
CA LYS A 78 12.30 0.64 10.51
C LYS A 78 12.45 1.76 11.55
N ALA A 79 13.27 2.76 11.26
CA ALA A 79 13.46 3.94 12.12
C ALA A 79 12.37 5.01 11.96
N LEU A 80 11.51 4.92 10.93
CA LEU A 80 10.49 5.91 10.65
C LEU A 80 9.44 5.96 11.77
N ASN A 81 9.22 7.16 12.33
CA ASN A 81 8.12 7.36 13.27
C ASN A 81 6.78 7.42 12.51
N GLN A 82 6.09 6.29 12.49
CA GLN A 82 4.84 6.11 11.75
C GLN A 82 3.66 6.95 12.29
N ASN A 83 3.78 7.51 13.50
CA ASN A 83 2.77 8.39 14.10
C ASN A 83 3.00 9.88 13.80
N ASP A 84 4.07 10.23 13.07
CA ASP A 84 4.43 11.60 12.71
C ASP A 84 4.24 11.80 11.20
N TYR A 85 3.03 12.19 10.79
CA TYR A 85 2.68 12.30 9.37
C TYR A 85 3.50 13.32 8.60
N ILE A 86 4.06 14.35 9.25
CA ILE A 86 4.98 15.26 8.59
C ILE A 86 6.24 14.50 8.18
N LYS A 87 6.81 13.70 9.09
CA LYS A 87 7.97 12.86 8.78
C LYS A 87 7.66 11.77 7.76
N VAL A 88 6.49 11.14 7.84
CA VAL A 88 6.05 10.14 6.84
C VAL A 88 5.92 10.80 5.47
N GLY A 89 5.32 11.99 5.39
CA GLY A 89 5.21 12.75 4.14
C GLY A 89 6.56 13.11 3.55
N ILE A 90 7.50 13.62 4.38
CA ILE A 90 8.87 13.93 3.96
C ILE A 90 9.60 12.67 3.48
N TYR A 91 9.50 11.57 4.24
CA TYR A 91 10.10 10.29 3.86
C TYR A 91 9.56 9.82 2.50
N THR A 92 8.24 9.83 2.34
CA THR A 92 7.59 9.42 1.10
C THR A 92 8.05 10.27 -0.09
N ALA A 93 8.18 11.59 0.09
CA ALA A 93 8.57 12.51 -0.97
C ALA A 93 10.06 12.40 -1.37
N TYR A 94 10.96 12.21 -0.39
CA TYR A 94 12.40 12.43 -0.60
C TYR A 94 13.29 11.22 -0.31
N LYS A 95 12.79 10.22 0.40
CA LYS A 95 13.57 9.04 0.83
C LYS A 95 13.13 7.76 0.15
N LEU A 96 11.83 7.60 -0.07
CA LEU A 96 11.34 6.50 -0.89
C LEU A 96 11.86 6.64 -2.33
N SER A 97 12.26 5.53 -2.94
CA SER A 97 12.83 5.49 -4.30
C SER A 97 12.11 6.43 -5.27
N SER A 98 12.89 7.29 -5.93
CA SER A 98 12.39 8.25 -6.92
C SER A 98 11.82 7.59 -8.18
N LEU A 99 12.01 6.28 -8.34
CA LEU A 99 11.48 5.51 -9.45
C LEU A 99 10.04 5.04 -9.22
N ASN A 100 9.44 5.32 -8.05
CA ASN A 100 8.05 4.97 -7.71
C ASN A 100 7.73 3.49 -7.90
N HIS A 101 8.65 2.60 -7.52
CA HIS A 101 8.54 1.17 -7.78
C HIS A 101 8.67 0.27 -6.54
N CYS A 102 8.80 0.85 -5.34
CA CYS A 102 9.06 0.12 -4.09
C CYS A 102 8.04 0.39 -2.99
N GLN A 103 7.10 1.32 -3.21
CA GLN A 103 6.10 1.76 -2.24
C GLN A 103 5.27 0.60 -1.68
N ILE A 104 4.91 -0.39 -2.51
CA ILE A 104 4.14 -1.55 -2.10
C ILE A 104 4.94 -2.40 -1.12
N LEU A 105 6.16 -2.81 -1.49
CA LEU A 105 6.98 -3.64 -0.62
C LEU A 105 7.52 -2.87 0.60
N ALA A 106 7.71 -1.56 0.51
CA ALA A 106 8.00 -0.72 1.67
C ALA A 106 6.82 -0.70 2.67
N ALA A 107 5.58 -0.63 2.19
CA ALA A 107 4.39 -0.69 3.03
C ALA A 107 4.18 -2.08 3.64
N ALA A 108 4.40 -3.14 2.85
CA ALA A 108 4.36 -4.51 3.34
C ALA A 108 5.45 -4.76 4.39
N TYR A 109 6.67 -4.23 4.17
CA TYR A 109 7.76 -4.33 5.15
C TYR A 109 7.37 -3.78 6.50
N LEU A 110 6.59 -2.69 6.53
CA LEU A 110 6.09 -2.08 7.76
C LEU A 110 4.81 -2.71 8.31
N ASN A 111 4.34 -3.83 7.73
CA ASN A 111 3.09 -4.49 8.06
C ASN A 111 1.85 -3.57 7.93
N LEU A 112 1.87 -2.63 6.98
CA LEU A 112 0.76 -1.71 6.75
C LEU A 112 -0.32 -2.31 5.85
N ILE A 113 0.07 -3.30 5.04
CA ILE A 113 -0.75 -4.07 4.12
C ILE A 113 -0.42 -5.56 4.31
N SER A 114 -1.40 -6.45 4.14
CA SER A 114 -1.19 -7.90 4.22
C SER A 114 -0.84 -8.49 2.85
N ASP A 115 -1.63 -9.45 2.35
CA ASP A 115 -1.42 -10.04 1.04
C ASP A 115 -1.61 -9.01 -0.08
N ILE A 116 -0.90 -9.21 -1.18
CA ILE A 116 -0.74 -8.22 -2.24
C ILE A 116 -1.14 -8.85 -3.58
N TYR A 117 -2.09 -8.22 -4.25
CA TYR A 117 -2.59 -8.64 -5.56
C TYR A 117 -2.41 -7.48 -6.55
N VAL A 118 -1.52 -7.62 -7.52
CA VAL A 118 -1.26 -6.56 -8.51
C VAL A 118 -1.74 -6.98 -9.90
N LEU A 119 -2.64 -6.23 -10.51
CA LEU A 119 -2.96 -6.37 -11.93
C LEU A 119 -2.06 -5.44 -12.74
N CYS A 120 -1.07 -5.99 -13.43
CA CYS A 120 -0.11 -5.26 -14.23
C CYS A 120 -0.52 -5.25 -15.70
N LYS A 121 -0.46 -4.09 -16.36
CA LYS A 121 -0.70 -4.02 -17.81
C LYS A 121 0.53 -4.42 -18.64
N GLN A 122 1.74 -4.17 -18.12
CA GLN A 122 2.97 -4.55 -18.80
C GLN A 122 3.43 -5.94 -18.34
N LYS A 123 3.49 -6.89 -19.28
CA LYS A 123 4.17 -8.16 -19.05
C LYS A 123 5.68 -7.94 -19.13
N GLN A 124 6.38 -8.24 -18.04
CA GLN A 124 7.83 -8.37 -18.07
C GLN A 124 8.17 -9.83 -18.39
N ASP A 125 8.99 -10.03 -19.41
CA ASP A 125 9.34 -11.37 -19.92
C ASP A 125 10.28 -12.15 -18.97
N ASP A 126 10.85 -11.48 -17.96
CA ASP A 126 11.95 -12.00 -17.14
C ASP A 126 11.52 -12.69 -15.82
N TYR A 127 10.23 -12.66 -15.47
CA TYR A 127 9.75 -13.33 -14.26
C TYR A 127 9.06 -14.66 -14.58
N GLU A 128 9.70 -15.77 -14.20
CA GLU A 128 9.16 -17.12 -14.40
C GLU A 128 7.98 -17.44 -13.46
N ASN A 129 7.82 -16.73 -12.34
CA ASN A 129 6.81 -17.03 -11.31
C ASN A 129 5.95 -15.82 -10.98
N ASP A 130 4.66 -15.89 -11.30
CA ASP A 130 3.63 -14.86 -11.03
C ASP A 130 3.31 -14.63 -9.54
N MET A 131 4.11 -15.21 -8.63
CA MET A 131 3.91 -15.17 -7.18
C MET A 131 5.22 -15.36 -6.40
N PHE A 132 5.35 -14.66 -5.28
CA PHE A 132 6.41 -14.89 -4.29
C PHE A 132 5.93 -14.57 -2.86
N ASP A 133 6.72 -14.99 -1.89
CA ASP A 133 6.51 -14.69 -0.47
C ASP A 133 7.44 -13.56 -0.03
N PHE A 134 6.90 -12.59 0.70
CA PHE A 134 7.64 -11.48 1.28
C PHE A 134 7.53 -11.52 2.81
N ILE A 135 8.64 -11.28 3.52
CA ILE A 135 8.69 -11.28 4.99
C ILE A 135 8.93 -9.86 5.48
N ASP A 136 8.07 -9.39 6.39
CA ASP A 136 8.16 -8.05 6.98
C ASP A 136 9.19 -7.97 8.13
N PHE A 137 9.38 -6.77 8.70
CA PHE A 137 10.33 -6.59 9.81
C PHE A 137 9.90 -7.26 11.13
N LEU A 138 8.62 -7.65 11.22
CA LEU A 138 8.02 -8.33 12.38
C LEU A 138 8.04 -9.86 12.23
N GLY A 139 8.45 -10.38 11.06
CA GLY A 139 8.45 -11.81 10.72
C GLY A 139 7.11 -12.33 10.18
N ASN A 140 6.14 -11.46 9.88
CA ASN A 140 4.92 -11.86 9.19
C ASN A 140 5.20 -12.14 7.73
N LYS A 141 4.40 -13.05 7.17
CA LYS A 141 4.51 -13.48 5.78
C LYS A 141 3.38 -12.86 4.96
N HIS A 142 3.75 -12.25 3.83
CA HIS A 142 2.85 -11.65 2.86
C HIS A 142 2.94 -12.44 1.56
N HIS A 143 1.81 -12.86 1.00
CA HIS A 143 1.77 -13.50 -0.31
C HIS A 143 1.58 -12.43 -1.37
N VAL A 144 2.52 -12.35 -2.30
CA VAL A 144 2.49 -11.40 -3.41
C VAL A 144 2.17 -12.14 -4.69
N LYS A 145 1.07 -11.79 -5.33
CA LYS A 145 0.64 -12.35 -6.62
C LYS A 145 0.43 -11.22 -7.60
N TYR A 146 0.87 -11.40 -8.84
CA TYR A 146 0.55 -10.46 -9.90
C TYR A 146 -0.06 -11.14 -11.11
N PHE A 147 -0.87 -10.38 -11.83
CA PHE A 147 -1.75 -10.86 -12.90
C PHE A 147 -1.64 -9.94 -14.10
N TYR A 148 -1.96 -10.45 -15.28
CA TYR A 148 -1.99 -9.65 -16.52
C TYR A 148 -3.40 -9.54 -17.11
N LYS A 149 -4.38 -10.24 -16.54
CA LYS A 149 -5.78 -10.19 -16.97
C LYS A 149 -6.72 -10.02 -15.78
N ILE A 150 -7.73 -9.18 -16.00
CA ILE A 150 -8.79 -8.90 -15.03
C ILE A 150 -9.50 -10.19 -14.60
N ASP A 151 -9.78 -11.12 -15.52
CA ASP A 151 -10.48 -12.36 -15.19
C ASP A 151 -9.67 -13.27 -14.25
N GLU A 152 -8.34 -13.27 -14.38
CA GLU A 152 -7.44 -14.09 -13.57
C GLU A 152 -7.39 -13.57 -12.12
N ILE A 153 -7.21 -12.26 -11.94
CA ILE A 153 -7.22 -11.63 -10.61
C ILE A 153 -8.60 -11.76 -9.94
N LEU A 154 -9.70 -11.56 -10.69
CA LEU A 154 -11.06 -11.74 -10.16
C LEU A 154 -11.33 -13.18 -9.74
N ALA A 155 -10.87 -14.17 -10.52
CA ALA A 155 -11.02 -15.57 -10.17
C ALA A 155 -10.18 -15.97 -8.94
N CYS A 156 -9.05 -15.30 -8.72
CA CYS A 156 -8.25 -15.46 -7.50
C CYS A 156 -8.96 -14.84 -6.29
N ILE A 157 -9.27 -13.53 -6.35
CA ILE A 157 -9.85 -12.78 -5.22
C ILE A 157 -11.19 -13.36 -4.76
N LYS A 158 -12.03 -13.86 -5.69
CA LYS A 158 -13.32 -14.50 -5.33
C LYS A 158 -13.20 -15.74 -4.44
N LYS A 159 -12.01 -16.35 -4.37
CA LYS A 159 -11.74 -17.53 -3.52
C LYS A 159 -11.22 -17.14 -2.14
N GLU A 160 -10.79 -15.89 -1.97
CA GLU A 160 -10.23 -15.37 -0.73
C GLU A 160 -11.34 -14.81 0.17
N ASN A 161 -11.16 -14.89 1.48
CA ASN A 161 -12.04 -14.25 2.45
C ASN A 161 -11.44 -12.91 2.91
N ILE A 162 -11.71 -11.83 2.17
CA ILE A 162 -11.15 -10.50 2.42
C ILE A 162 -12.13 -9.66 3.25
N GLU A 163 -11.75 -9.34 4.49
CA GLU A 163 -12.56 -8.53 5.42
C GLU A 163 -12.28 -7.03 5.32
N SER A 164 -11.04 -6.66 4.97
CA SER A 164 -10.59 -5.28 4.78
C SER A 164 -9.61 -5.20 3.62
N LEU A 165 -9.73 -4.16 2.80
CA LEU A 165 -8.87 -3.96 1.63
C LEU A 165 -8.53 -2.51 1.41
N TYR A 166 -7.35 -2.28 0.85
CA TYR A 166 -7.01 -1.09 0.10
C TYR A 166 -7.08 -1.39 -1.39
N PHE A 167 -7.69 -0.46 -2.11
CA PHE A 167 -7.76 -0.49 -3.57
C PHE A 167 -6.94 0.69 -4.08
N ASP A 168 -5.96 0.39 -4.91
CA ASP A 168 -5.01 1.32 -5.50
C ASP A 168 -5.10 1.26 -7.03
#